data_AF-A0A972XH36-F1
#
_entry.id   AF-A0A972XH36-F1
#
_cell.length_a   1.000
_cell.length_b   1.000
_cell.length_c   1.000
_cell.angle_alpha   90.00
_cell.angle_beta   90.00
_cell.angle_gamma   90.00
#
_symmetry.space_group_name_H-M   'P 1'
#
loop_
_entity.id
_entity.type
_entity.pdbx_description
1 polymer ?
#
loop_
_entity_poly.entity_id
_entity_poly.type
_entity_poly.pdbx_seq_one_letter_code
_entity_poly.pdbx_strand_id
1 'polypeptide(L)' 'LELQESRELFFSTQGLRPTVAGELLTGCTSVKAVRLFLMWAAEAGNLDVDSLRANFDLPTGSASRWIGTLADGTKLVLPK' A
#
# COMPACT_ATOMS: atom_id res chain seq x y z
N LEU A 1 3.78 13.81 -8.14
CA LEU A 1 3.04 12.76 -8.84
C LEU A 1 1.64 12.76 -8.28
N GLU A 2 0.63 12.90 -9.14
CA GLU A 2 -0.76 12.79 -8.71
C GLU A 2 -1.03 11.36 -8.21
N LEU A 3 -1.99 11.20 -7.29
CA LEU A 3 -2.27 9.88 -6.69
C LEU A 3 -2.70 8.86 -7.75
N GLN A 4 -3.48 9.31 -8.73
CA GLN A 4 -3.98 8.48 -9.81
C GLN A 4 -2.86 8.00 -10.74
N GLU A 5 -1.95 8.91 -11.13
CA GLU A 5 -0.75 8.56 -11.91
C GLU A 5 0.13 7.55 -11.15
N SER A 6 0.30 7.76 -9.85
CA SER A 6 1.05 6.83 -8.98
C SER A 6 0.41 5.44 -8.95
N ARG A 7 -0.93 5.38 -8.93
CA ARG A 7 -1.68 4.13 -8.99
C ARG A 7 -1.49 3.43 -10.33
N GLU A 8 -1.60 4.14 -11.44
CA GLU A 8 -1.43 3.57 -12.78
C GLU A 8 -0.03 2.96 -12.96
N LEU A 9 1.01 3.67 -12.52
CA LEU A 9 2.37 3.14 -12.52
C LEU A 9 2.51 1.90 -11.65
N PHE A 10 1.92 1.91 -10.44
CA PHE A 10 1.93 0.75 -9.56
C PHE A 10 1.29 -0.48 -10.22
N PHE A 11 0.11 -0.32 -10.83
CA PHE A 11 -0.61 -1.42 -11.48
C PHE A 11 0.11 -1.95 -12.74
N SER A 12 0.90 -1.10 -13.41
CA SER A 12 1.74 -1.53 -14.54
C SER A 12 3.00 -2.31 -14.09
N THR A 13 3.34 -2.29 -12.81
CA THR A 13 4.57 -2.93 -12.30
C THR A 13 4.42 -4.45 -12.26
N GLN A 14 5.40 -5.16 -12.82
CA GLN A 14 5.45 -6.62 -12.88
C GLN A 14 6.62 -7.16 -12.06
N GLY A 15 6.53 -8.42 -11.61
CA GLY A 15 7.66 -9.13 -10.99
C GLY A 15 8.07 -8.59 -9.62
N LEU A 16 7.12 -8.05 -8.85
CA LEU A 16 7.38 -7.48 -7.55
C LEU A 16 7.76 -8.60 -6.57
N ARG A 17 8.96 -8.51 -5.98
CA ARG A 17 9.48 -9.55 -5.09
C ARG A 17 8.97 -9.32 -3.67
N PRO A 18 8.31 -10.31 -3.03
CA PRO A 18 7.78 -10.14 -1.68
C PRO A 18 8.85 -9.72 -0.65
N THR A 19 10.05 -10.29 -0.74
CA THR A 19 11.12 -9.98 0.22
C THR A 19 11.57 -8.52 0.13
N VAL A 20 11.80 -8.03 -1.09
CA VAL A 20 12.20 -6.63 -1.34
C VAL A 20 11.09 -5.67 -0.90
N ALA A 21 9.83 -5.99 -1.22
CA ALA A 21 8.70 -5.18 -0.78
C ALA A 21 8.60 -5.14 0.75
N GLY A 22 8.74 -6.28 1.42
CA GLY A 22 8.67 -6.39 2.88
C GLY A 22 9.74 -5.55 3.58
N GLU A 23 11.00 -5.66 3.14
CA GLU A 23 12.12 -4.87 3.70
C GLU A 23 11.90 -3.36 3.50
N LEU A 24 11.49 -2.94 2.30
CA LEU A 24 11.22 -1.52 2.01
C LEU A 24 10.05 -0.96 2.84
N LEU A 25 8.97 -1.73 2.97
CA LEU A 25 7.79 -1.31 3.73
C LEU A 25 8.07 -1.27 5.24
N THR A 26 8.90 -2.18 5.76
CA THR A 26 9.34 -2.19 7.17
C THR A 26 10.08 -0.90 7.52
N GLY A 27 10.92 -0.40 6.61
CA GLY A 27 11.63 0.88 6.78
C GLY A 27 10.79 2.14 6.49
N CYS A 28 9.54 1.99 6.06
CA CYS A 28 8.73 3.13 5.63
C CYS A 28 8.19 3.92 6.84
N THR A 29 8.50 5.21 6.91
CA THR A 29 8.06 6.09 8.00
C THR A 29 6.60 6.53 7.88
N SER A 30 6.00 6.36 6.69
CA SER A 30 4.62 6.77 6.42
C SER A 30 3.67 5.57 6.46
N VAL A 31 2.97 5.44 7.59
CA VAL A 31 1.91 4.42 7.79
C VAL A 31 0.87 4.45 6.65
N LYS A 32 0.52 5.65 6.16
CA LYS A 32 -0.44 5.80 5.06
C LYS A 32 0.09 5.23 3.75
N ALA A 33 1.38 5.43 3.45
CA ALA A 33 1.99 4.90 2.25
C ALA A 33 2.03 3.37 2.29
N VAL A 34 2.37 2.77 3.44
CA VAL A 34 2.35 1.31 3.62
C VAL A 34 0.95 0.74 3.40
N ARG A 35 -0.09 1.31 4.03
CA ARG A 35 -1.47 0.83 3.84
C ARG A 35 -1.97 1.01 2.41
N LEU A 36 -1.59 2.10 1.74
CA LEU A 36 -1.94 2.33 0.34
C LEU A 36 -1.27 1.30 -0.57
N PHE A 37 0.02 1.03 -0.36
CA PHE A 37 0.76 0.01 -1.10
C PHE A 37 0.10 -1.37 -0.93
N LEU A 38 -0.19 -1.79 0.31
CA LEU A 38 -0.80 -3.09 0.58
C LEU A 38 -2.20 -3.23 -0.03
N MET A 39 -2.99 -2.15 -0.02
CA MET A 39 -4.28 -2.14 -0.71
C MET A 39 -4.10 -2.36 -2.21
N TRP A 40 -3.24 -1.56 -2.86
CA TRP A 40 -3.04 -1.69 -4.30
C TRP A 40 -2.41 -3.02 -4.70
N ALA A 41 -1.51 -3.56 -3.88
CA ALA A 41 -0.93 -4.89 -4.08
C ALA A 41 -2.00 -5.99 -4.06
N ALA A 42 -2.95 -5.91 -3.12
CA ALA A 42 -4.08 -6.82 -3.07
C ALA A 42 -5.02 -6.65 -4.27
N GLU A 43 -5.31 -5.41 -4.68
CA GLU A 43 -6.17 -5.12 -5.84
C GLU A 43 -5.53 -5.57 -7.17
N ALA A 44 -4.23 -5.34 -7.34
CA ALA A 44 -3.49 -5.70 -8.54
C ALA A 44 -3.18 -7.21 -8.63
N GLY A 45 -3.24 -7.93 -7.50
CA GLY A 45 -2.92 -9.35 -7.42
C GLY A 45 -1.44 -9.67 -7.70
N ASN A 46 -0.56 -8.66 -7.62
CA ASN A 46 0.86 -8.79 -7.95
C ASN A 46 1.72 -9.25 -6.75
N LEU A 47 1.14 -9.30 -5.55
CA LEU A 47 1.75 -9.81 -4.33
C LEU A 47 0.72 -10.50 -3.44
N ASP A 48 1.16 -11.54 -2.73
CA ASP A 48 0.43 -12.10 -1.60
C ASP A 48 0.63 -11.22 -0.36
N VAL A 49 -0.37 -10.37 -0.10
CA VAL A 49 -0.36 -9.38 1.00
C VAL A 49 -0.45 -10.03 2.37
N ASP A 50 -1.17 -11.15 2.50
CA ASP A 50 -1.31 -11.86 3.76
C ASP A 50 0.02 -12.52 4.15
N SER A 51 0.68 -13.17 3.19
CA SER A 51 2.05 -13.66 3.37
C SER A 51 3.03 -12.54 3.71
N LEU A 52 2.89 -11.36 3.10
CA LEU A 52 3.77 -10.23 3.40
C LEU A 52 3.59 -9.73 4.84
N ARG A 53 2.34 -9.62 5.32
CA ARG A 53 2.03 -9.24 6.70
C ARG A 53 2.46 -10.29 7.73
N ALA A 54 2.46 -11.56 7.35
CA ALA A 54 2.91 -12.64 8.24
C ALA A 54 4.44 -12.66 8.41
N ASN A 55 5.19 -12.24 7.38
CA ASN A 55 6.65 -12.36 7.35
C ASN A 55 7.39 -11.06 7.71
N PHE A 56 6.73 -9.91 7.74
CA PHE A 56 7.35 -8.60 7.99
C PHE A 56 6.55 -7.77 9.01
N ASP A 57 7.25 -7.03 9.87
CA ASP A 57 6.63 -6.09 10.81
C ASP A 57 6.30 -4.76 10.09
N LEU A 58 5.16 -4.76 9.40
CA LEU A 58 4.74 -3.63 8.57
C LEU A 58 4.04 -2.55 9.40
N PRO A 59 4.44 -1.26 9.31
CA PRO A 59 3.83 -0.20 10.08
C PRO A 59 2.46 0.19 9.49
N THR A 60 1.40 -0.53 9.89
CA THR A 60 0.01 -0.27 9.46
C THR A 60 -0.79 0.56 10.48
N GLY A 61 -0.20 0.85 11.65
CA GLY A 61 -0.80 1.66 12.69
C GLY A 61 -2.10 1.04 13.25
N SER A 62 -3.04 1.90 13.65
CA SER A 62 -4.31 1.45 14.22
C SER A 62 -5.18 0.69 13.23
N ALA A 63 -5.90 -0.32 13.74
CA ALA A 63 -6.95 -1.07 13.04
C ALA A 63 -8.19 -0.23 12.71
N SER A 64 -8.17 1.09 12.86
CA SER A 64 -9.21 1.98 12.36
C SER A 64 -9.07 2.20 10.86
N ARG A 65 -10.20 2.25 10.14
CA ARG A 65 -10.22 2.61 8.72
C ARG A 65 -9.83 4.07 8.57
N TRP A 66 -8.89 4.38 7.66
CA TRP A 66 -8.53 5.77 7.39
C TRP A 66 -9.31 6.28 6.19
N ILE A 67 -9.92 7.46 6.34
CA ILE A 67 -10.68 8.13 5.29
C ILE A 67 -10.14 9.56 5.19
N GLY A 68 -9.68 9.93 4.00
CA GLY A 68 -9.22 11.28 3.69
C GLY A 68 -9.88 11.78 2.41
N THR A 69 -9.97 13.10 2.26
CA THR A 69 -10.37 13.74 1.01
C THR A 69 -9.12 14.33 0.37
N LEU A 70 -8.89 14.02 -0.90
CA LEU A 70 -7.79 14.55 -1.69
C LEU A 70 -8.12 15.97 -2.19
N ALA A 71 -7.14 16.67 -2.75
CA ALA A 71 -7.29 18.05 -3.22
C ALA A 71 -8.34 18.19 -4.36
N ASP A 72 -8.54 17.13 -5.13
CA ASP A 72 -9.54 17.01 -6.20
C ASP A 72 -10.96 16.65 -5.69
N GLY A 73 -11.12 16.48 -4.36
CA GLY A 73 -12.39 16.06 -3.75
C GLY A 73 -12.60 14.54 -3.70
N THR A 74 -11.69 13.75 -4.27
CA THR A 74 -11.77 12.28 -4.25
C THR A 74 -11.57 11.74 -2.83
N LYS A 75 -12.45 10.82 -2.40
CA LYS A 75 -12.32 10.15 -1.10
C LYS A 75 -11.32 9.00 -1.20
N LEU A 76 -10.19 9.13 -0.51
CA LEU A 76 -9.24 8.04 -0.32
C LEU A 76 -9.61 7.26 0.94
N VAL A 77 -9.83 5.96 0.78
CA VAL A 77 -10.25 5.08 1.86
C VAL A 77 -9.26 3.94 2.00
N LEU A 78 -8.41 3.96 3.03
CA LEU A 78 -7.42 2.91 3.27
C LEU A 78 -8.01 1.80 4.17
N PRO A 79 -7.90 0.52 3.77
CA PRO A 79 -8.36 -0.61 4.57
C PRO A 79 -7.50 -0.76 5.84
N LYS A 80 -8.00 -1.57 6.77
CA LYS A 80 -7.31 -1.90 8.03
C LYS A 80 -6.04 -2.69 7.77
#